data_AF-A0A7S0AFR2-F1
#
_entry.id   AF-A0A7S0AFR2-F1
#
_cell.length_a   1.000
_cell.length_b   1.000
_cell.length_c   1.000
_cell.angle_alpha   90.00
_cell.angle_beta   90.00
_cell.angle_gamma   90.00
#
_symmetry.space_group_name_H-M   'P 1'
#
loop_
_entity.id
_entity.type
_entity.pdbx_description
1 polymer ?
#
loop_
_entity_poly.entity_id
_entity_poly.type
_entity_poly.pdbx_seq_one_letter_code
_entity_poly.pdbx_strand_id
1 'polypeptide(L)'
;KDVATILVDCLATEEATGKTFEAFSLAGYLPAKSIGPALERLRPDVEGIPSNELLMATYSAMQQLLPGETQQPEKLAMGQTYEQLDKSEVGRLGERGKEDARSAAPKPTSK
;
A
#
# COMPACT_ATOMS: atom_id res chain seq x y z
N LYS A 1 -4.56 -4.62 -14.24
CA LYS A 1 -4.70 -5.90 -14.98
C LYS A 1 -5.66 -6.77 -14.19
N ASP A 2 -6.50 -7.56 -14.86
CA ASP A 2 -7.25 -8.63 -14.19
C ASP A 2 -6.28 -9.75 -13.78
N VAL A 3 -6.58 -10.46 -12.70
CA VAL A 3 -5.87 -11.64 -12.20
C VAL A 3 -5.68 -12.67 -13.33
N ALA A 4 -6.70 -12.87 -14.17
CA ALA A 4 -6.62 -13.80 -15.30
C ALA A 4 -5.45 -13.48 -16.23
N THR A 5 -5.21 -12.20 -16.55
CA THR A 5 -4.09 -11.78 -17.40
C THR A 5 -2.75 -12.10 -16.74
N ILE A 6 -2.62 -11.90 -15.43
CA ILE A 6 -1.38 -12.21 -14.70
C ILE A 6 -1.10 -13.72 -14.75
N LEU A 7 -2.13 -14.55 -14.56
CA LEU A 7 -1.99 -16.00 -14.63
C LEU A 7 -1.56 -16.47 -16.03
N VAL A 8 -2.14 -15.91 -17.09
CA VAL A 8 -1.73 -16.20 -18.47
C VAL A 8 -0.30 -15.74 -18.74
N ASP A 9 0.06 -14.53 -18.29
CA ASP A 9 1.43 -14.00 -18.42
C ASP A 9 2.43 -14.96 -17.73
N CYS A 10 2.12 -15.48 -16.53
CA CYS A 10 2.98 -16.45 -15.83
C CYS A 10 3.14 -17.77 -16.60
N LEU A 11 2.08 -18.28 -17.24
CA LEU A 11 2.15 -19.51 -18.03
C LEU A 11 2.98 -19.35 -19.30
N ALA A 12 3.02 -18.14 -19.88
CA ALA A 12 3.73 -17.84 -21.11
C ALA A 12 5.19 -17.38 -20.89
N THR A 13 5.62 -17.19 -19.64
CA THR A 13 6.92 -16.61 -19.29
C THR A 13 7.84 -17.71 -18.74
N GLU A 14 8.94 -18.02 -19.44
CA GLU A 14 9.87 -19.09 -19.04
C GLU A 14 10.47 -18.85 -17.65
N GLU A 15 10.70 -17.58 -17.30
CA GLU A 15 11.25 -17.15 -16.01
C GLU A 15 10.36 -17.53 -14.82
N ALA A 16 9.09 -17.87 -15.03
CA ALA A 16 8.20 -18.39 -13.98
C ALA A 16 8.52 -19.84 -13.58
N THR A 17 9.25 -20.58 -14.42
CA THR A 17 9.47 -22.02 -14.24
C THR A 17 10.30 -22.33 -12.99
N GLY A 18 9.82 -23.28 -12.19
CA GLY A 18 10.52 -23.76 -10.99
C GLY A 18 10.61 -22.74 -9.86
N LYS A 19 9.66 -21.80 -9.79
CA LYS A 19 9.59 -20.77 -8.77
C LYS A 19 8.21 -20.73 -8.11
N THR A 20 8.22 -20.54 -6.81
CA THR A 20 7.03 -20.25 -6.00
C THR A 20 7.06 -18.78 -5.59
N PHE A 21 6.01 -18.03 -5.91
CA PHE A 21 5.95 -16.60 -5.64
C PHE A 21 4.52 -16.10 -5.44
N GLU A 22 4.40 -14.94 -4.79
CA GLU A 22 3.15 -14.22 -4.65
C GLU A 22 3.13 -13.02 -5.60
N ALA A 23 1.95 -12.77 -6.20
CA ALA A 23 1.73 -11.64 -7.09
C ALA A 23 0.54 -10.83 -6.61
N PHE A 24 0.66 -9.51 -6.66
CA PHE A 24 -0.38 -8.56 -6.27
C PHE A 24 -0.38 -7.39 -7.25
N SER A 25 -1.52 -6.70 -7.34
CA SER A 25 -1.63 -5.45 -8.11
C SER A 25 -1.75 -4.26 -7.16
N LEU A 26 -0.95 -3.23 -7.39
CA LEU A 26 -1.09 -1.95 -6.69
C LEU A 26 -1.86 -0.95 -7.55
N ALA A 27 -2.93 -0.39 -7.01
CA ALA A 27 -3.66 0.71 -7.65
C ALA A 27 -2.78 1.97 -7.72
N GLY A 28 -2.91 2.76 -8.79
CA GLY A 28 -2.15 4.01 -8.97
C GLY A 28 -0.72 3.84 -9.50
N TYR A 29 -0.20 2.61 -9.57
CA TYR A 29 1.10 2.33 -10.19
C TYR A 29 0.95 2.01 -11.67
N LEU A 30 1.92 2.47 -12.48
CA LEU A 30 1.96 2.17 -13.91
C LEU A 30 2.10 0.65 -14.12
N PRO A 31 1.32 0.06 -15.05
CA PRO A 31 1.43 -1.36 -15.33
C PRO A 31 2.80 -1.67 -15.92
N ALA A 32 3.45 -2.72 -15.40
CA ALA A 32 4.67 -3.24 -16.00
C ALA A 32 4.40 -3.75 -17.43
N LYS A 33 5.34 -3.49 -18.35
CA LYS A 33 5.25 -3.93 -19.75
C LYS A 33 5.27 -5.46 -19.87
N SER A 34 6.00 -6.14 -18.99
CA SER A 34 6.07 -7.60 -18.89
C SER A 34 6.39 -8.01 -17.45
N ILE A 35 6.13 -9.28 -17.12
CA ILE A 35 6.42 -9.86 -15.80
C ILE A 35 7.81 -10.52 -15.73
N GLY A 36 8.37 -10.92 -16.88
CA GLY A 36 9.65 -11.64 -17.01
C GLY A 36 10.80 -11.06 -16.18
N PRO A 37 11.15 -9.76 -16.31
CA PRO A 37 12.26 -9.18 -15.55
C PRO A 37 12.06 -9.20 -14.02
N ALA A 38 10.82 -9.27 -13.54
CA ALA A 38 10.55 -9.44 -12.11
C ALA A 38 10.76 -10.90 -11.69
N LEU A 39 10.26 -11.85 -12.49
CA LEU A 39 10.39 -13.29 -12.22
C LEU A 39 11.83 -13.79 -12.36
N GLU A 40 12.62 -13.22 -13.26
CA GLU A 40 14.05 -13.54 -13.44
C GLU A 40 14.85 -13.31 -12.15
N ARG A 41 14.48 -12.28 -11.38
CA ARG A 41 15.17 -11.90 -10.14
C ARG A 41 14.74 -12.74 -8.94
N LEU A 42 13.72 -13.58 -9.08
CA LEU A 42 13.27 -14.45 -8.01
C LEU A 42 14.19 -15.66 -7.87
N ARG A 43 14.41 -16.05 -6.62
CA ARG A 43 15.13 -17.29 -6.28
C ARG A 43 14.34 -18.50 -6.82
N PRO A 44 15.01 -19.47 -7.45
CA PRO A 44 14.39 -20.75 -7.83
C PRO A 44 14.16 -21.65 -6.61
N ASP A 45 13.14 -22.50 -6.68
CA ASP A 45 12.70 -23.35 -5.56
C ASP A 45 13.77 -24.36 -5.14
N VAL A 46 14.68 -24.72 -6.05
CA VAL A 46 15.81 -25.62 -5.78
C VAL A 46 16.82 -25.07 -4.77
N GLU A 47 16.84 -23.74 -4.58
CA GLU A 47 17.66 -23.09 -3.55
C GLU A 47 17.00 -23.12 -2.16
N GLY A 48 15.77 -23.64 -2.07
CA GLY A 48 15.01 -23.75 -0.83
C GLY A 48 14.27 -22.47 -0.45
N ILE A 49 13.44 -22.60 0.59
CA ILE A 49 12.58 -21.53 1.08
C ILE A 49 13.44 -20.47 1.80
N PRO A 50 13.21 -19.16 1.56
CA PRO A 50 13.85 -18.10 2.31
C PRO A 50 13.65 -18.23 3.83
N SER A 51 14.55 -17.65 4.63
CA SER A 51 14.35 -17.62 6.08
C SER A 51 13.08 -16.85 6.46
N ASN A 52 12.42 -17.25 7.54
CA ASN A 52 11.22 -16.55 8.04
C ASN A 52 11.50 -15.07 8.34
N GLU A 53 12.70 -14.75 8.82
CA GLU A 53 13.11 -13.36 9.07
C GLU A 53 13.11 -12.53 7.78
N LEU A 54 13.66 -13.07 6.69
CA LEU A 54 13.67 -12.40 5.39
C LEU A 54 12.24 -12.23 4.84
N LEU A 55 11.40 -13.26 4.95
CA LEU A 55 9.99 -13.18 4.55
C LEU A 55 9.25 -12.07 5.32
N MET A 56 9.40 -12.02 6.64
CA MET A 56 8.74 -11.01 7.47
C MET A 56 9.25 -9.60 7.18
N ALA A 57 10.55 -9.44 6.91
CA ALA A 57 11.12 -8.16 6.49
C ALA A 57 10.52 -7.69 5.15
N THR A 58 10.39 -8.58 4.17
CA THR A 58 9.76 -8.28 2.87
C THR A 58 8.29 -7.87 3.05
N TYR A 59 7.51 -8.62 3.82
CA TYR A 59 6.11 -8.27 4.06
C TYR A 59 5.95 -6.94 4.79
N SER A 60 6.79 -6.68 5.79
CA SER A 60 6.76 -5.40 6.54
C SER A 60 7.09 -4.21 5.64
N ALA A 61 8.04 -4.37 4.71
CA ALA A 61 8.37 -3.35 3.71
C ALA A 61 7.22 -3.14 2.71
N MET A 62 6.59 -4.22 2.23
CA MET A 62 5.46 -4.14 1.31
C MET A 62 4.21 -3.52 1.95
N GLN A 63 4.00 -3.72 3.25
CA GLN A 63 2.91 -3.06 3.98
C GLN A 63 3.00 -1.54 3.95
N GLN A 64 4.19 -0.96 3.73
CA GLN A 64 4.35 0.49 3.53
C GLN A 64 3.87 0.96 2.15
N LEU A 65 3.79 0.04 1.18
CA LEU A 65 3.36 0.32 -0.20
C LEU A 65 1.88 0.06 -0.43
N LEU A 66 1.20 -0.62 0.51
CA LEU A 66 -0.25 -0.62 0.52
C LEU A 66 -0.65 0.85 0.71
N PRO A 67 -1.41 1.44 -0.22
CA PRO A 67 -1.94 2.77 -0.01
C PRO A 67 -2.80 2.69 1.25
N GLY A 68 -2.25 3.16 2.37
CA GLY A 68 -3.02 3.58 3.50
C GLY A 68 -3.84 4.74 2.99
N GLU A 69 -5.02 4.40 2.45
CA GLU A 69 -6.06 5.32 2.04
C GLU A 69 -5.64 6.29 0.93
N THR A 70 -6.62 6.96 0.33
CA THR A 70 -6.31 7.96 -0.68
C THR A 70 -5.72 9.18 0.04
N GLN A 71 -4.39 9.23 0.15
CA GLN A 71 -3.70 10.35 0.80
C GLN A 71 -3.75 11.59 -0.08
N GLN A 72 -4.90 12.27 -0.09
CA GLN A 72 -5.11 13.58 -0.67
C GLN A 72 -5.01 14.61 0.47
N PRO A 73 -3.78 15.02 0.88
CA PRO A 73 -3.60 15.97 1.98
C PRO A 73 -4.31 17.30 1.69
N GLU A 74 -4.45 17.66 0.41
CA GLU A 74 -5.24 18.80 -0.01
C GLU A 74 -6.73 18.67 0.28
N LYS A 75 -7.28 17.50 0.59
CA LYS A 75 -8.69 17.32 0.94
C LYS A 75 -8.93 17.19 2.44
N LEU A 76 -7.90 16.97 3.25
CA LEU A 76 -8.03 16.85 4.70
C LEU A 76 -8.39 18.19 5.36
N ALA A 77 -9.40 18.15 6.23
CA ALA A 77 -9.65 19.21 7.21
C ALA A 77 -8.70 19.07 8.41
N MET A 78 -8.42 20.18 9.10
CA MET A 78 -7.59 20.12 10.30
C MET A 78 -8.19 19.20 11.37
N GLY A 79 -7.40 18.25 11.87
CA GLY A 79 -7.86 17.28 12.87
C GLY A 79 -8.80 16.19 12.34
N GLN A 80 -8.83 15.97 11.02
CA GLN A 80 -9.45 14.84 10.34
C GLN A 80 -8.39 13.77 10.03
N THR A 81 -8.73 12.49 10.14
CA THR A 81 -7.85 11.39 9.68
C THR A 81 -8.19 10.99 8.24
N TYR A 82 -7.30 10.25 7.56
CA TYR A 82 -7.57 9.76 6.21
C TYR A 82 -8.76 8.79 6.18
N GLU A 83 -8.97 8.02 7.26
CA GLU A 83 -10.05 7.05 7.38
C GLU A 83 -11.41 7.76 7.43
N GLN A 84 -11.43 8.91 8.11
CA GLN A 84 -12.61 9.77 8.18
C GLN A 84 -12.87 10.44 6.82
N LEU A 85 -11.82 10.89 6.13
CA LEU A 85 -11.94 11.49 4.80
C LEU A 85 -12.50 10.48 3.78
N ASP A 86 -11.99 9.25 3.77
CA ASP A 86 -12.44 8.18 2.88
C ASP A 86 -13.89 7.76 3.19
N LYS A 87 -14.33 7.88 4.45
CA LYS A 87 -15.73 7.67 4.87
C LYS A 87 -16.62 8.89 4.72
N SER A 88 -16.11 10.02 4.19
CA SER A 88 -16.83 11.30 4.12
C SER A 88 -17.34 11.81 5.48
N GLU A 89 -16.64 11.46 6.56
CA GLU A 89 -16.89 11.94 7.93
C GLU A 89 -16.21 13.28 8.18
N VAL A 90 -16.80 14.12 9.04
CA VAL A 90 -16.22 15.43 9.40
C VAL A 90 -15.15 15.24 10.48
N GLY A 91 -14.00 15.90 10.30
CA GLY A 91 -12.90 15.88 11.27
C GLY A 91 -13.24 16.56 12.59
N ARG A 92 -12.40 16.35 13.60
CA ARG A 92 -12.65 16.85 14.98
C ARG A 92 -12.87 18.36 15.05
N LEU A 93 -12.23 19.13 14.17
CA LEU A 93 -12.28 20.60 14.20
C LEU A 93 -13.29 21.19 13.22
N GLY A 94 -14.06 20.37 12.51
CA GLY A 94 -15.06 20.80 11.54
C GLY A 94 -14.68 20.53 10.09
N GLU A 95 -15.44 21.14 9.16
CA GLU A 95 -15.21 21.05 7.72
C GLU A 95 -13.96 21.82 7.30
N ARG A 96 -13.33 21.39 6.20
CA ARG A 96 -12.18 22.08 5.62
C ARG A 96 -12.52 23.53 5.26
N GLY A 97 -11.69 24.46 5.72
CA GLY A 97 -11.86 25.91 5.52
C GLY A 97 -12.79 26.59 6.54
N LYS A 98 -13.36 25.82 7.48
CA LYS A 98 -14.23 26.33 8.57
C LYS A 98 -13.77 25.82 9.93
N GLU A 99 -12.54 25.34 10.06
CA GLU A 99 -12.08 24.65 11.26
C GLU A 99 -11.95 25.61 12.45
N ASP A 100 -12.44 25.18 13.62
CA ASP A 100 -12.28 25.93 14.86
C ASP A 100 -10.89 25.70 15.47
N ALA A 101 -9.90 26.43 14.97
CA ALA A 101 -8.52 26.40 15.48
C ALA A 101 -8.41 26.79 16.98
N ARG A 102 -9.38 27.52 17.54
CA ARG A 102 -9.36 27.92 18.96
C ARG A 102 -9.67 26.74 19.88
N SER A 103 -10.50 25.82 19.42
CA SER A 103 -10.82 24.58 20.14
C SER A 103 -9.64 23.60 20.23
N ALA A 104 -8.65 23.72 19.34
CA ALA A 104 -7.45 22.88 19.30
C ALA A 104 -6.30 23.39 20.19
N ALA A 105 -6.41 24.58 20.77
CA ALA A 105 -5.37 25.13 21.62
C ALA A 105 -5.18 24.27 22.90
N PRO A 106 -3.95 23.98 23.33
CA PRO A 106 -3.70 23.27 24.57
C PRO A 106 -4.35 24.06 25.72
N LYS A 107 -5.33 23.44 26.38
CA LYS A 107 -5.95 24.04 27.57
C LYS A 107 -4.86 24.22 28.62
N PRO A 108 -4.70 25.40 29.22
CA PRO A 108 -3.73 25.59 30.29
C PRO A 108 -4.03 24.57 31.38
N THR A 109 -3.03 23.75 31.72
CA THR A 109 -3.13 22.83 32.85
C THR A 109 -3.28 23.68 34.11
N SER A 110 -4.44 23.61 34.75
CA SER A 110 -4.62 24.19 36.08
C SER A 110 -3.62 23.51 37.00
N LYS A 111 -2.78 24.32 37.67
CA LYS A 111 -2.11 23.89 38.90
C LYS A 111 -3.13 23.69 40.01
#